data_AF-A0A0L1IIP6-F1
#
_entry.id   AF-A0A0L1IIP6-F1
#
_cell.length_a   1.000
_cell.length_b   1.000
_cell.length_c   1.000
_cell.angle_alpha   90.00
_cell.angle_beta   90.00
_cell.angle_gamma   90.00
#
_symmetry.space_group_name_H-M   'P 1'
#
loop_
_entity.id
_entity.type
_entity.pdbx_description
1 polymer ?
#
loop_
_entity_poly.entity_id
_entity_poly.type
_entity_poly.pdbx_seq_one_letter_code
_entity_poly.pdbx_strand_id
1 'polypeptide(L)'
;MTSQQQEFLNNPDLAFVTRQNWFSIWKNYFWPTSTRIATLSILLSIEIVCVLFSEYVMGIVRIQVFLVLELNLWVFAVAAVATNFFWSSILTLSSIWLRFAFGLSEPIGLLSLTFVDFGSIVALSLVLFIIKRIYFVSNKYEKYSNHEFKWIVIACLAAIVVGSLLAGITNYTFILKLYGTPKESIKGFTVITFGFTILKLTVNFIIFLIVYGRVKTILKNSRI
;
A
#
# COMPACT_ATOMS: atom_id res chain seq x y z
N MET A 1 1.62 -34.07 3.17
CA MET A 1 1.10 -32.77 2.68
C MET A 1 1.88 -32.42 1.43
N THR A 2 1.19 -32.15 0.32
CA THR A 2 1.85 -31.70 -0.92
C THR A 2 2.28 -30.23 -0.80
N SER A 3 3.30 -29.82 -1.55
CA SER A 3 3.80 -28.44 -1.58
C SER A 3 2.68 -27.41 -1.81
N GLN A 4 1.68 -27.76 -2.63
CA GLN A 4 0.48 -26.96 -2.85
C GLN A 4 -0.35 -26.74 -1.57
N GLN A 5 -0.59 -27.78 -0.75
CA GLN A 5 -1.36 -27.68 0.49
C GLN A 5 -0.69 -26.78 1.54
N GLN A 6 0.65 -26.74 1.59
CA GLN A 6 1.40 -25.82 2.44
C GLN A 6 1.30 -24.38 1.96
N GLU A 7 1.28 -24.16 0.65
CA GLU A 7 1.18 -22.83 0.06
C GLU A 7 -0.22 -22.21 0.22
N PHE A 8 -1.28 -23.04 0.30
CA PHE A 8 -2.63 -22.61 0.67
C PHE A 8 -2.76 -22.11 2.11
N LEU A 9 -2.01 -22.70 3.04
CA LEU A 9 -2.03 -22.30 4.46
C LEU A 9 -1.32 -20.95 4.67
N ASN A 10 -0.27 -20.68 3.89
CA ASN A 10 0.53 -19.45 3.98
C ASN A 10 -0.02 -18.29 3.12
N ASN A 11 -0.94 -18.57 2.17
CA ASN A 11 -1.58 -17.55 1.33
C ASN A 11 -3.11 -17.61 1.44
N PRO A 12 -3.70 -16.96 2.48
CA PRO A 12 -5.15 -17.05 2.74
C PRO A 12 -6.03 -16.51 1.59
N ASP A 13 -5.50 -15.63 0.74
CA ASP A 13 -6.19 -15.16 -0.48
C ASP A 13 -6.47 -16.28 -1.50
N LEU A 14 -5.71 -17.39 -1.45
CA LEU A 14 -5.87 -18.56 -2.33
C LEU A 14 -6.78 -19.64 -1.73
N ALA A 15 -6.97 -19.65 -0.40
CA ALA A 15 -7.82 -20.62 0.30
C ALA A 15 -9.31 -20.49 -0.08
N PHE A 16 -9.72 -19.34 -0.63
CA PHE A 16 -11.08 -19.00 -1.03
C PHE A 16 -11.69 -19.91 -2.11
N VAL A 17 -10.91 -20.81 -2.74
CA VAL A 17 -11.29 -21.49 -3.99
C VAL A 17 -11.42 -23.02 -3.84
N THR A 18 -11.07 -23.61 -2.70
CA THR A 18 -11.37 -25.04 -2.45
C THR A 18 -12.75 -25.19 -1.82
N ARG A 19 -13.39 -26.38 -1.89
CA ARG A 19 -14.57 -26.77 -1.08
C ARG A 19 -14.26 -26.80 0.44
N GLN A 20 -13.39 -25.91 0.92
CA GLN A 20 -13.16 -25.65 2.32
C GLN A 20 -14.36 -24.90 2.89
N ASN A 21 -14.60 -25.15 4.17
CA ASN A 21 -15.68 -24.50 4.92
C ASN A 21 -15.48 -22.98 4.84
N TRP A 22 -16.39 -22.26 4.19
CA TRP A 22 -16.31 -20.81 3.98
C TRP A 22 -16.03 -20.06 5.28
N PHE A 23 -16.63 -20.55 6.38
CA PHE A 23 -16.37 -20.05 7.72
C PHE A 23 -14.90 -20.10 8.13
N SER A 24 -14.18 -21.19 7.81
CA SER A 24 -12.75 -21.33 8.13
C SER A 24 -11.89 -20.36 7.32
N ILE A 25 -12.25 -20.08 6.07
CA ILE A 25 -11.51 -19.14 5.21
C ILE A 25 -11.69 -17.72 5.73
N TRP A 26 -12.94 -17.31 6.00
CA TRP A 26 -13.25 -16.01 6.59
C TRP A 26 -12.58 -15.85 7.95
N LYS A 27 -12.69 -16.86 8.82
CA LYS A 27 -11.96 -16.86 10.10
C LYS A 27 -10.47 -16.65 9.85
N ASN A 28 -9.82 -17.45 9.01
CA ASN A 28 -8.38 -17.31 8.76
C ASN A 28 -7.99 -15.96 8.14
N TYR A 29 -8.87 -15.33 7.36
CA TYR A 29 -8.63 -14.02 6.75
C TYR A 29 -8.68 -12.88 7.78
N PHE A 30 -9.70 -12.88 8.66
CA PHE A 30 -9.95 -11.82 9.64
C PHE A 30 -9.36 -12.10 11.02
N TRP A 31 -8.85 -13.31 11.30
CA TRP A 31 -8.36 -13.65 12.63
C TRP A 31 -7.02 -12.97 12.94
N PRO A 32 -6.88 -12.29 14.09
CA PRO A 32 -5.61 -11.71 14.49
C PRO A 32 -4.69 -12.80 15.07
N THR A 33 -3.79 -13.34 14.27
CA THR A 33 -2.73 -14.23 14.79
C THR A 33 -1.62 -13.40 15.43
N SER A 34 -0.94 -13.95 16.45
CA SER A 34 0.18 -13.26 17.11
C SER A 34 1.27 -12.88 16.12
N THR A 35 1.53 -13.72 15.11
CA THR A 35 2.48 -13.41 14.02
C THR A 35 2.06 -12.22 13.19
N ARG A 36 0.78 -12.11 12.82
CA ARG A 36 0.26 -10.95 12.07
C ARG A 36 0.34 -9.68 12.89
N ILE A 37 -0.07 -9.74 14.15
CA ILE A 37 0.03 -8.59 15.06
C ILE A 37 1.48 -8.15 15.17
N ALA A 38 2.41 -9.06 15.43
CA ALA A 38 3.84 -8.74 15.53
C ALA A 38 4.39 -8.11 14.24
N THR A 39 4.08 -8.68 13.07
CA THR A 39 4.50 -8.14 11.78
C THR A 39 3.93 -6.75 11.54
N LEU A 40 2.63 -6.54 11.77
CA LEU A 40 1.99 -5.23 11.59
C LEU A 40 2.54 -4.20 12.58
N SER A 41 2.81 -4.57 13.83
CA SER A 41 3.41 -3.67 14.83
C SER A 41 4.84 -3.25 14.45
N ILE A 42 5.65 -4.18 13.92
CA ILE A 42 7.00 -3.86 13.42
C ILE A 42 6.89 -2.92 12.22
N LEU A 43 6.02 -3.23 11.25
CA LEU A 43 5.80 -2.37 10.08
C LEU A 43 5.27 -0.99 10.47
N LEU A 44 4.35 -0.90 11.43
CA LEU A 44 3.86 0.38 11.94
C LEU A 44 4.99 1.19 12.58
N SER A 45 5.87 0.54 13.36
CA SER A 45 7.02 1.20 13.97
C SER A 45 8.00 1.74 12.92
N ILE A 46 8.30 0.93 11.89
CA ILE A 46 9.14 1.35 10.75
C ILE A 46 8.49 2.53 10.02
N GLU A 47 7.17 2.45 9.81
CA GLU A 47 6.44 3.50 9.12
C GLU A 47 6.52 4.83 9.88
N ILE A 48 6.28 4.85 11.19
CA ILE A 48 6.41 6.05 12.02
C ILE A 48 7.85 6.59 11.95
N VAL A 49 8.86 5.73 12.00
CA VAL A 49 10.26 6.16 11.84
C VAL A 49 10.50 6.80 10.46
N CYS A 50 9.94 6.23 9.39
CA CYS A 50 10.01 6.81 8.05
C CYS A 50 9.31 8.17 7.97
N VAL A 51 8.18 8.34 8.66
CA VAL A 51 7.46 9.62 8.73
C VAL A 51 8.30 10.68 9.42
N LEU A 52 8.82 10.37 10.60
CA LEU A 52 9.70 11.28 11.35
C LEU A 52 10.95 11.62 10.53
N PHE A 53 11.54 10.64 9.84
CA PHE A 53 12.66 10.89 8.96
C PHE A 53 12.29 11.80 7.78
N SER A 54 11.14 11.56 7.14
CA SER A 54 10.61 12.42 6.07
C SER A 54 10.36 13.85 6.54
N GLU A 55 9.83 14.02 7.74
CA GLU A 55 9.49 15.33 8.29
C GLU A 55 10.74 16.11 8.75
N TYR A 56 11.62 15.48 9.52
CA TYR A 56 12.75 16.16 10.16
C TYR A 56 14.04 16.14 9.35
N VAL A 57 14.26 15.13 8.51
CA VAL A 57 15.49 15.02 7.71
C VAL A 57 15.27 15.46 6.27
N MET A 58 14.20 14.97 5.63
CA MET A 58 13.87 15.33 4.24
C MET A 58 12.90 16.50 4.11
N GLY A 59 12.41 17.05 5.23
CA GLY A 59 11.55 18.23 5.26
C GLY A 59 12.15 19.51 4.65
N ILE A 60 13.40 19.42 4.18
CA ILE A 60 14.11 20.42 3.37
C ILE A 60 13.63 20.40 1.90
N VAL A 61 13.10 19.29 1.38
CA VAL A 61 12.56 19.18 0.01
C VAL A 61 11.05 19.49 0.00
N ARG A 62 10.67 20.66 0.51
CA ARG A 62 9.29 21.17 0.39
C ARG A 62 9.15 21.90 -0.94
N ILE A 63 8.28 21.39 -1.82
CA ILE A 63 7.89 22.12 -3.03
C ILE A 63 6.61 22.89 -2.67
N GLN A 64 6.67 24.23 -2.65
CA GLN A 64 5.51 25.10 -2.38
C GLN A 64 4.79 24.85 -1.03
N VAL A 65 5.55 24.62 0.06
CA VAL A 65 5.09 24.58 1.47
C VAL A 65 4.23 23.36 1.86
N PHE A 66 3.33 22.86 1.00
CA PHE A 66 2.41 21.75 1.30
C PHE A 66 2.74 20.43 0.59
N LEU A 67 3.66 20.41 -0.38
CA LEU A 67 4.12 19.16 -1.02
C LEU A 67 5.37 18.65 -0.31
N VAL A 68 5.20 17.56 0.44
CA VAL A 68 6.26 16.88 1.18
C VAL A 68 6.51 15.50 0.57
N LEU A 69 7.78 15.19 0.30
CA LEU A 69 8.16 13.87 -0.19
C LEU A 69 8.27 12.89 0.98
N GLU A 70 7.21 12.11 1.19
CA GLU A 70 7.16 11.10 2.23
C GLU A 70 7.61 9.73 1.71
N LEU A 71 8.53 9.07 2.43
CA LEU A 71 9.09 7.75 2.09
C LEU A 71 8.55 6.66 3.03
N ASN A 72 7.23 6.59 3.16
CA ASN A 72 6.53 5.71 4.08
C ASN A 72 5.61 4.69 3.36
N LEU A 73 5.11 5.03 2.17
CA LEU A 73 4.14 4.20 1.43
C LEU A 73 4.68 2.80 1.12
N TRP A 74 5.99 2.69 0.88
CA TRP A 74 6.62 1.38 0.64
C TRP A 74 6.40 0.39 1.78
N VAL A 75 6.26 0.88 3.03
CA VAL A 75 5.96 0.04 4.20
C VAL A 75 4.55 -0.54 4.13
N PHE A 76 3.57 0.25 3.68
CA PHE A 76 2.21 -0.23 3.44
C PHE A 76 2.16 -1.25 2.30
N ALA A 77 2.96 -1.06 1.25
CA ALA A 77 3.09 -2.04 0.17
C ALA A 77 3.69 -3.36 0.66
N VAL A 78 4.68 -3.32 1.56
CA VAL A 78 5.19 -4.53 2.25
C VAL A 78 4.09 -5.19 3.05
N ALA A 79 3.29 -4.43 3.81
CA ALA A 79 2.17 -4.97 4.59
C ALA A 79 1.13 -5.66 3.70
N ALA A 80 0.80 -5.07 2.55
CA ALA A 80 -0.15 -5.62 1.59
C ALA A 80 0.29 -6.97 1.02
N VAL A 81 1.60 -7.17 0.81
CA VAL A 81 2.15 -8.45 0.34
C VAL A 81 2.35 -9.46 1.48
N ALA A 82 2.74 -8.99 2.67
CA ALA A 82 3.03 -9.85 3.82
C ALA A 82 1.77 -10.39 4.53
N THR A 83 0.63 -9.73 4.35
CA THR A 83 -0.61 -10.09 5.04
C THR A 83 -1.77 -10.29 4.05
N ASN A 84 -2.78 -9.42 4.09
CA ASN A 84 -3.87 -9.35 3.13
C ASN A 84 -4.41 -7.92 3.08
N PHE A 85 -5.34 -7.68 2.15
CA PHE A 85 -5.95 -6.36 1.96
C PHE A 85 -6.57 -5.78 3.24
N PHE A 86 -7.26 -6.58 4.05
CA PHE A 86 -7.92 -6.08 5.26
C PHE A 86 -6.91 -5.58 6.30
N TRP A 87 -5.89 -6.38 6.60
CA TRP A 87 -4.87 -6.01 7.57
C TRP A 87 -3.98 -4.86 7.11
N SER A 88 -3.61 -4.83 5.82
CA SER A 88 -2.88 -3.69 5.26
C SER A 88 -3.71 -2.41 5.26
N SER A 89 -5.03 -2.52 5.06
CA SER A 89 -5.96 -1.39 5.16
C SER A 89 -6.04 -0.82 6.57
N ILE A 90 -6.17 -1.68 7.58
CA ILE A 90 -6.14 -1.27 8.98
C ILE A 90 -4.81 -0.57 9.28
N LEU A 91 -3.68 -1.18 8.93
CA LEU A 91 -2.36 -0.59 9.15
C LEU A 91 -2.25 0.81 8.51
N THR A 92 -2.65 0.92 7.24
CA THR A 92 -2.56 2.16 6.46
C THR A 92 -3.42 3.25 7.10
N LEU A 93 -4.71 2.98 7.34
CA LEU A 93 -5.61 3.97 7.94
C LEU A 93 -5.18 4.34 9.36
N SER A 94 -4.86 3.35 10.21
CA SER A 94 -4.41 3.62 11.58
C SER A 94 -3.13 4.44 11.61
N SER A 95 -2.14 4.14 10.77
CA SER A 95 -0.91 4.93 10.66
C SER A 95 -1.20 6.38 10.28
N ILE A 96 -1.99 6.60 9.21
CA ILE A 96 -2.33 7.95 8.73
C ILE A 96 -2.99 8.77 9.84
N TRP A 97 -3.96 8.19 10.54
CA TRP A 97 -4.66 8.88 11.63
C TRP A 97 -3.83 9.00 12.92
N LEU A 98 -2.87 8.11 13.17
CA LEU A 98 -1.94 8.26 14.29
C LEU A 98 -1.06 9.50 14.12
N ARG A 99 -0.71 9.88 12.90
CA ARG A 99 0.01 11.14 12.65
C ARG A 99 -0.78 12.37 13.09
N PHE A 100 -2.10 12.34 12.92
CA PHE A 100 -2.96 13.38 13.46
C PHE A 100 -2.87 13.44 14.99
N ALA A 101 -2.97 12.27 15.65
CA ALA A 101 -2.90 12.17 17.10
C ALA A 101 -1.55 12.63 17.67
N PHE A 102 -0.46 12.43 16.93
CA PHE A 102 0.88 12.90 17.30
C PHE A 102 1.18 14.35 16.89
N GLY A 103 0.25 15.04 16.23
CA GLY A 103 0.44 16.42 15.79
C GLY A 103 1.47 16.59 14.67
N LEU A 104 1.81 15.51 13.95
CA LEU A 104 2.82 15.50 12.87
C LEU A 104 2.26 16.00 11.54
N SER A 105 0.94 16.09 11.39
CA SER A 105 0.31 16.42 10.10
C SER A 105 -1.01 17.14 10.26
N GLU A 106 -1.26 18.11 9.38
CA GLU A 106 -2.52 18.85 9.30
C GLU A 106 -3.67 18.00 8.72
N PRO A 107 -4.94 18.27 9.10
CA PRO A 107 -6.08 17.44 8.70
C PRO A 107 -6.35 17.43 7.20
N ILE A 108 -6.11 18.54 6.49
CA ILE A 108 -6.33 18.61 5.02
C ILE A 108 -5.29 17.77 4.28
N GLY A 109 -4.02 17.85 4.71
CA GLY A 109 -2.93 17.02 4.18
C GLY A 109 -3.19 15.53 4.42
N LEU A 110 -3.68 15.17 5.61
CA LEU A 110 -4.05 13.79 5.94
C LEU A 110 -5.22 13.25 5.13
N LEU A 111 -6.22 14.08 4.81
CA LEU A 111 -7.29 13.71 3.90
C LEU A 111 -6.73 13.39 2.50
N SER A 112 -5.86 14.28 1.99
CA SER A 112 -5.19 14.05 0.70
C SER A 112 -4.38 12.74 0.72
N LEU A 113 -3.58 12.55 1.78
CA LEU A 113 -2.79 11.34 2.00
C LEU A 113 -3.67 10.09 2.04
N THR A 114 -4.81 10.15 2.72
CA THR A 114 -5.78 9.05 2.78
C THR A 114 -6.25 8.70 1.38
N PHE A 115 -6.75 9.65 0.58
CA PHE A 115 -7.23 9.31 -0.76
C PHE A 115 -6.14 8.75 -1.68
N VAL A 116 -4.94 9.33 -1.62
CA VAL A 116 -3.84 8.96 -2.52
C VAL A 116 -3.17 7.67 -2.08
N ASP A 117 -2.63 7.62 -0.86
CA ASP A 117 -1.82 6.50 -0.39
C ASP A 117 -2.71 5.26 -0.14
N PHE A 118 -3.86 5.40 0.51
CA PHE A 118 -4.79 4.28 0.68
C PHE A 118 -5.36 3.83 -0.66
N GLY A 119 -5.71 4.76 -1.55
CA GLY A 119 -6.20 4.45 -2.89
C GLY A 119 -5.18 3.65 -3.72
N SER A 120 -3.91 4.02 -3.65
CA SER A 120 -2.81 3.25 -4.25
C SER A 120 -2.69 1.84 -3.66
N ILE A 121 -2.79 1.68 -2.35
CA ILE A 121 -2.71 0.36 -1.69
C ILE A 121 -3.93 -0.53 -2.03
N VAL A 122 -5.12 0.06 -2.12
CA VAL A 122 -6.33 -0.63 -2.60
C VAL A 122 -6.09 -1.15 -4.03
N ALA A 123 -5.60 -0.29 -4.93
CA ALA A 123 -5.31 -0.67 -6.32
C ALA A 123 -4.24 -1.78 -6.40
N LEU A 124 -3.14 -1.64 -5.66
CA LEU A 124 -2.07 -2.65 -5.56
C LEU A 124 -2.65 -4.00 -5.14
N SER A 125 -3.39 -4.02 -4.04
CA SER A 125 -3.97 -5.24 -3.46
C SER A 125 -4.98 -5.89 -4.40
N LEU A 126 -5.84 -5.07 -5.04
CA LEU A 126 -6.85 -5.54 -5.99
C LEU A 126 -6.21 -6.18 -7.24
N VAL A 127 -5.18 -5.55 -7.82
CA VAL A 127 -4.48 -6.11 -8.98
C VAL A 127 -3.78 -7.42 -8.62
N LEU A 128 -3.08 -7.47 -7.48
CA LEU A 128 -2.45 -8.71 -7.00
C LEU A 128 -3.48 -9.83 -6.78
N PHE A 129 -4.63 -9.51 -6.17
CA PHE A 129 -5.72 -10.45 -5.96
C PHE A 129 -6.27 -10.99 -7.29
N ILE A 130 -6.56 -10.11 -8.26
CA ILE A 130 -7.07 -10.50 -9.58
C ILE A 130 -6.08 -11.42 -10.29
N ILE A 131 -4.78 -11.06 -10.32
CA ILE A 131 -3.75 -11.88 -10.97
C ILE A 131 -3.66 -13.26 -10.31
N LYS A 132 -3.53 -13.31 -8.99
CA LYS A 132 -3.47 -14.58 -8.23
C LYS A 132 -4.70 -15.45 -8.55
N ARG A 133 -5.90 -14.85 -8.56
CA ARG A 133 -7.15 -15.56 -8.87
C ARG A 133 -7.17 -16.14 -10.29
N ILE A 134 -6.75 -15.38 -11.30
CA ILE A 134 -6.73 -15.83 -12.70
C ILE A 134 -5.80 -17.04 -12.86
N TYR A 135 -4.57 -16.96 -12.32
CA TYR A 135 -3.58 -18.03 -12.44
C TYR A 135 -3.96 -19.29 -11.66
N PHE A 136 -4.60 -19.11 -10.51
CA PHE A 136 -5.12 -20.19 -9.69
C PHE A 136 -6.25 -20.94 -10.40
N VAL A 137 -7.27 -20.23 -10.89
CA VAL A 137 -8.40 -20.84 -11.63
C VAL A 137 -7.93 -21.54 -12.91
N SER A 138 -6.87 -21.03 -13.54
CA SER A 138 -6.30 -21.63 -14.75
C SER A 138 -5.39 -22.84 -14.49
N ASN A 139 -5.20 -23.26 -13.23
CA ASN A 139 -4.25 -24.29 -12.80
C ASN A 139 -2.81 -24.07 -13.32
N LYS A 140 -2.43 -22.81 -13.57
CA LYS A 140 -1.12 -22.38 -14.10
C LYS A 140 -0.28 -21.70 -13.02
N TYR A 141 -0.44 -22.13 -11.78
CA TYR A 141 0.17 -21.47 -10.62
C TYR A 141 1.71 -21.47 -10.68
N GLU A 142 2.32 -22.51 -11.25
CA GLU A 142 3.77 -22.57 -11.49
C GLU A 142 4.25 -21.43 -12.41
N LYS A 143 3.43 -21.06 -13.40
CA LYS A 143 3.71 -19.90 -14.29
C LYS A 143 3.61 -18.57 -13.55
N TYR A 144 2.72 -18.46 -12.56
CA TYR A 144 2.64 -17.30 -11.67
C TYR A 144 3.90 -17.17 -10.82
N SER A 145 4.31 -18.25 -10.14
CA SER A 145 5.51 -18.27 -9.28
C SER A 145 6.77 -17.87 -10.07
N ASN A 146 6.92 -18.37 -11.29
CA ASN A 146 8.05 -18.04 -12.16
C ASN A 146 8.07 -16.58 -12.64
N HIS A 147 6.94 -15.87 -12.61
CA HIS A 147 6.82 -14.48 -13.09
C HIS A 147 6.30 -13.52 -12.01
N GLU A 148 6.36 -13.90 -10.74
CA GLU A 148 5.75 -13.16 -9.63
C GLU A 148 6.24 -11.70 -9.59
N PHE A 149 7.54 -11.49 -9.76
CA PHE A 149 8.14 -10.16 -9.78
C PHE A 149 7.54 -9.26 -10.88
N LYS A 150 7.28 -9.82 -12.07
CA LYS A 150 6.65 -9.08 -13.18
C LYS A 150 5.23 -8.64 -12.83
N TRP A 151 4.46 -9.51 -12.17
CA TRP A 151 3.10 -9.20 -11.73
C TRP A 151 3.08 -8.11 -10.66
N ILE A 152 4.07 -8.11 -9.78
CA ILE A 152 4.21 -7.06 -8.76
C ILE A 152 4.56 -5.72 -9.39
N VAL A 153 5.46 -5.69 -10.36
CA VAL A 153 5.76 -4.46 -11.11
C VAL A 153 4.49 -3.92 -11.79
N ILE A 154 3.69 -4.77 -12.43
CA ILE A 154 2.41 -4.37 -13.03
C ILE A 154 1.45 -3.81 -11.98
N ALA A 155 1.35 -4.45 -10.81
CA ALA A 155 0.51 -3.97 -9.73
C ALA A 155 0.98 -2.61 -9.17
N CYS A 156 2.30 -2.39 -9.07
CA CYS A 156 2.87 -1.09 -8.68
C CYS A 156 2.54 0.00 -9.71
N LEU A 157 2.66 -0.29 -11.00
CA LEU A 157 2.29 0.67 -12.05
C LEU A 157 0.79 1.02 -11.99
N ALA A 158 -0.08 0.03 -11.78
CA ALA A 158 -1.51 0.28 -11.59
C ALA A 158 -1.77 1.16 -10.35
N ALA A 159 -1.08 0.88 -9.24
CA ALA A 159 -1.19 1.67 -8.01
C ALA A 159 -0.73 3.12 -8.17
N ILE A 160 0.33 3.37 -8.96
CA ILE A 160 0.79 4.72 -9.30
C ILE A 160 -0.28 5.45 -10.10
N VAL A 161 -0.85 4.80 -11.13
CA VAL A 161 -1.89 5.41 -11.97
C VAL A 161 -3.11 5.76 -11.14
N VAL A 162 -3.63 4.82 -10.34
CA VAL A 162 -4.82 5.07 -9.51
C VAL A 162 -4.58 6.15 -8.48
N GLY A 163 -3.47 6.09 -7.72
CA GLY A 163 -3.16 7.11 -6.71
C GLY A 163 -2.99 8.51 -7.32
N SER A 164 -2.33 8.60 -8.47
CA SER A 164 -2.13 9.88 -9.17
C SER A 164 -3.45 10.44 -9.70
N LEU A 165 -4.32 9.59 -10.28
CA LEU A 165 -5.66 10.02 -10.70
C LEU A 165 -6.49 10.51 -9.52
N LEU A 166 -6.47 9.79 -8.39
CA LEU A 166 -7.14 10.22 -7.17
C LEU A 166 -6.58 11.55 -6.65
N ALA A 167 -5.27 11.75 -6.69
CA ALA A 167 -4.66 13.04 -6.35
C ALA A 167 -5.18 14.15 -7.28
N GLY A 168 -5.18 13.95 -8.60
CA GLY A 168 -5.68 14.95 -9.54
C GLY A 168 -7.16 15.28 -9.31
N ILE A 169 -8.00 14.26 -9.14
CA ILE A 169 -9.45 14.44 -8.89
C ILE A 169 -9.69 15.17 -7.58
N THR A 170 -9.10 14.70 -6.47
CA THR A 170 -9.35 15.26 -5.13
C THR A 170 -8.75 16.67 -4.97
N ASN A 171 -7.56 16.92 -5.51
CA ASN A 171 -6.95 18.25 -5.54
C ASN A 171 -7.79 19.27 -6.31
N TYR A 172 -8.27 18.90 -7.50
CA TYR A 172 -9.10 19.77 -8.31
C TYR A 172 -10.49 20.03 -7.68
N THR A 173 -11.11 18.99 -7.12
CA THR A 173 -12.49 19.06 -6.66
C THR A 173 -12.64 19.79 -5.33
N PHE A 174 -11.82 19.48 -4.33
CA PHE A 174 -11.99 20.04 -2.98
C PHE A 174 -10.71 20.32 -2.18
N ILE A 175 -9.62 19.57 -2.30
CA ILE A 175 -8.43 19.75 -1.41
C ILE A 175 -7.82 21.16 -1.57
N LEU A 176 -7.57 21.62 -2.80
CA LEU A 176 -7.01 22.96 -3.01
C LEU A 176 -7.96 24.09 -2.59
N LYS A 177 -9.28 23.84 -2.64
CA LYS A 177 -10.29 24.79 -2.14
C LYS A 177 -10.26 24.87 -0.61
N LEU A 178 -10.05 23.75 0.08
CA LEU A 178 -9.87 23.72 1.54
C LEU A 178 -8.61 24.46 1.97
N TYR A 179 -7.55 24.43 1.16
CA TYR A 179 -6.35 25.24 1.35
C TYR A 179 -6.53 26.74 0.99
N GLY A 180 -7.72 27.17 0.56
CA GLY A 180 -7.99 28.57 0.20
C GLY A 180 -7.31 29.03 -1.10
N THR A 181 -6.93 28.10 -1.98
CA THR A 181 -6.23 28.43 -3.24
C THR A 181 -7.17 29.24 -4.17
N PRO A 182 -6.70 30.36 -4.76
CA PRO A 182 -7.49 31.14 -5.72
C PRO A 182 -7.98 30.28 -6.88
N LYS A 183 -9.25 30.46 -7.30
CA LYS A 183 -9.90 29.62 -8.33
C LYS A 183 -9.12 29.54 -9.64
N GLU A 184 -8.49 30.64 -10.03
CA GLU A 184 -7.69 30.75 -11.25
C GLU A 184 -6.43 29.87 -11.21
N SER A 185 -5.82 29.72 -10.03
CA SER A 185 -4.59 28.96 -9.83
C SER A 185 -4.83 27.46 -9.59
N ILE A 186 -6.05 27.05 -9.23
CA ILE A 186 -6.40 25.64 -8.92
C ILE A 186 -5.95 24.70 -10.04
N LYS A 187 -6.18 25.05 -11.31
CA LYS A 187 -5.81 24.20 -12.45
C LYS A 187 -4.29 23.98 -12.50
N GLY A 188 -3.50 25.05 -12.35
CA GLY A 188 -2.04 24.97 -12.34
C GLY A 188 -1.51 24.12 -11.19
N PHE A 189 -1.99 24.38 -9.96
CA PHE A 189 -1.60 23.60 -8.78
C PHE A 189 -2.06 22.13 -8.87
N THR A 190 -3.19 21.84 -9.51
CA THR A 190 -3.63 20.46 -9.75
C THR A 190 -2.63 19.70 -10.62
N VAL A 191 -2.10 20.31 -11.68
CA VAL A 191 -1.10 19.67 -12.56
C VAL A 191 0.21 19.43 -11.80
N ILE A 192 0.64 20.41 -11.01
CA ILE A 192 1.85 20.30 -10.18
C ILE A 192 1.70 19.18 -9.14
N THR A 193 0.60 19.17 -8.39
CA THR A 193 0.31 18.14 -7.37
C THR A 193 0.17 16.75 -7.99
N PHE A 194 -0.43 16.63 -9.17
CA PHE A 194 -0.50 15.39 -9.93
C PHE A 194 0.89 14.87 -10.31
N GLY A 195 1.74 15.73 -10.90
CA GLY A 195 3.11 15.36 -11.26
C GLY A 195 3.97 14.98 -10.05
N PHE A 196 3.84 15.75 -8.96
CA PHE A 196 4.51 15.44 -7.70
C PHE A 196 4.05 14.10 -7.11
N THR A 197 2.75 13.78 -7.20
CA THR A 197 2.22 12.50 -6.73
C THR A 197 2.82 11.33 -7.52
N ILE A 198 2.92 11.45 -8.85
CA ILE A 198 3.58 10.41 -9.67
C ILE A 198 5.00 10.18 -9.19
N LEU A 199 5.76 11.25 -8.97
CA LEU A 199 7.14 11.16 -8.46
C LEU A 199 7.17 10.48 -7.08
N LYS A 200 6.35 10.93 -6.12
CA LYS A 200 6.26 10.38 -4.76
C LYS A 200 5.97 8.87 -4.80
N LEU A 201 4.93 8.47 -5.53
CA LEU A 201 4.52 7.06 -5.62
C LEU A 201 5.61 6.23 -6.31
N THR A 202 6.21 6.74 -7.38
CA THR A 202 7.28 6.06 -8.11
C THR A 202 8.48 5.78 -7.21
N VAL A 203 8.97 6.77 -6.46
CA VAL A 203 10.09 6.59 -5.53
C VAL A 203 9.76 5.54 -4.46
N ASN A 204 8.57 5.61 -3.86
CA ASN A 204 8.15 4.62 -2.86
C ASN A 204 8.05 3.21 -3.44
N PHE A 205 7.47 3.04 -4.64
CA PHE A 205 7.39 1.72 -5.25
C PHE A 205 8.74 1.18 -5.72
N ILE A 206 9.69 2.05 -6.10
CA ILE A 206 11.08 1.63 -6.37
C ILE A 206 11.71 1.07 -5.08
N ILE A 207 11.60 1.79 -3.96
CA ILE A 207 12.11 1.32 -2.65
C ILE A 207 11.47 -0.02 -2.29
N PHE A 208 10.15 -0.13 -2.44
CA PHE A 208 9.43 -1.38 -2.21
C PHE A 208 9.96 -2.52 -3.09
N LEU A 209 10.16 -2.32 -4.39
CA LEU A 209 10.67 -3.35 -5.30
C LEU A 209 12.08 -3.82 -4.94
N ILE A 210 12.96 -2.91 -4.48
CA ILE A 210 14.30 -3.25 -4.00
C ILE A 210 14.22 -4.15 -2.76
N VAL A 211 13.35 -3.80 -1.81
CA VAL A 211 13.20 -4.51 -0.53
C VAL A 211 12.37 -5.80 -0.68
N TYR A 212 11.50 -5.88 -1.69
CA TYR A 212 10.56 -6.98 -1.89
C TYR A 212 11.25 -8.36 -1.96
N GLY A 213 12.41 -8.47 -2.62
CA GLY A 213 13.16 -9.73 -2.69
C GLY A 213 13.58 -10.26 -1.31
N ARG A 214 13.92 -9.35 -0.39
CA ARG A 214 14.27 -9.70 1.00
C ARG A 214 13.03 -10.06 1.80
N VAL A 215 11.96 -9.29 1.66
CA VAL A 215 10.65 -9.56 2.30
C VAL A 215 10.15 -10.94 1.92
N LYS A 216 10.16 -11.29 0.62
CA LYS A 216 9.76 -12.62 0.14
C LYS A 216 10.56 -13.74 0.79
N THR A 217 11.88 -13.55 0.92
CA THR A 217 12.76 -14.54 1.55
C THR A 217 12.42 -14.71 3.03
N ILE A 218 12.17 -13.62 3.75
CA ILE A 218 11.77 -13.64 5.15
C ILE A 218 10.45 -14.39 5.29
N LEU A 219 9.41 -13.98 4.55
CA LEU A 219 8.08 -14.61 4.59
C LEU A 219 8.15 -16.12 4.36
N LYS A 220 8.92 -16.56 3.35
CA LYS A 220 9.12 -17.98 3.05
C LYS A 220 9.78 -18.75 4.20
N ASN A 221 10.75 -18.15 4.88
CA ASN A 221 11.50 -18.79 5.97
C ASN A 221 10.74 -18.77 7.30
N SER A 222 9.93 -17.75 7.56
CA SER A 222 9.19 -17.62 8.82
C SER A 222 7.92 -18.47 8.88
N ARG A 223 7.59 -19.25 7.83
CA ARG A 223 6.33 -20.02 7.72
C ARG A 223 5.09 -19.19 8.09
N ILE A 224 5.10 -17.93 7.68
CA ILE A 224 3.94 -17.03 7.75
C ILE A 224 3.11 -17.25 6.49
#